data_AF-A0A818A0L2-F1
#
_entry.id   AF-A0A818A0L2-F1
#
_cell.length_a   1.000
_cell.length_b   1.000
_cell.length_c   1.000
_cell.angle_alpha   90.00
_cell.angle_beta   90.00
_cell.angle_gamma   90.00
#
_symmetry.space_group_name_H-M   'P 1'
#
loop_
_entity.id
_entity.type
_entity.pdbx_description
1 polymer ?
#
loop_
_entity_poly.entity_id
_entity_poly.type
_entity_poly.pdbx_seq_one_letter_code
_entity_poly.pdbx_strand_id
1 'polypeptide(L)'
;MSWSTSVKESNRLIDYINKGLTVYHVDKGWQSIKHAQFEISYMIRPILETMRNILRNIILCKKKLTNQLIELNSNPLHFTASRCRSCKGDLQEVGTFWILSTSLHEIHNECLMCKCTLDQHVPIDYMLDYKCSSKTSSDFQNGIGNIRNTLCHASAKLAHFLIYTACSTKDDPFLNGLAEMIVEETYICEIQKTNDFNIQLVQELSKLESQYEQHMNKLKSTKENFDVQAVYELIKIISNYPTVREQMITVKQRQRMIIEEYEYEVQNI
;
A
#
# COMPACT_ATOMS: atom_id res chain seq x y z
N MET A 1 -36.39 42.56 -2.22
CA MET A 1 -35.03 42.85 -1.72
C MET A 1 -34.12 41.61 -1.57
N SER A 2 -34.58 40.37 -1.85
CA SER A 2 -33.72 39.16 -1.71
C SER A 2 -32.89 38.82 -2.95
N TRP A 3 -33.43 39.07 -4.15
CA TRP A 3 -32.78 38.67 -5.41
C TRP A 3 -31.52 39.50 -5.73
N SER A 4 -31.62 40.83 -5.60
CA SER A 4 -30.49 41.74 -5.85
C SER A 4 -29.31 41.49 -4.90
N THR A 5 -29.59 41.14 -3.65
CA THR A 5 -28.58 40.79 -2.65
C THR A 5 -27.93 39.45 -2.98
N SER A 6 -28.72 38.45 -3.39
CA SER A 6 -28.21 37.15 -3.82
C SER A 6 -27.27 37.26 -5.03
N VAL A 7 -27.67 38.01 -6.06
CA VAL A 7 -26.84 38.25 -7.25
C VAL A 7 -25.55 38.98 -6.89
N LYS A 8 -25.61 39.96 -5.98
CA LYS A 8 -24.43 40.69 -5.51
C LYS A 8 -23.44 39.79 -4.77
N GLU A 9 -23.91 38.94 -3.86
CA GLU A 9 -23.04 38.02 -3.12
C GLU A 9 -22.48 36.91 -4.00
N SER A 10 -23.26 36.42 -4.98
CA SER A 10 -22.78 35.46 -5.97
C SER A 10 -21.68 36.06 -6.85
N ASN A 11 -21.87 37.29 -7.35
CA ASN A 11 -20.84 37.99 -8.11
C ASN A 11 -19.60 38.29 -7.25
N ARG A 12 -19.78 38.60 -5.96
CA ARG A 12 -18.66 38.80 -5.02
C ARG A 12 -17.85 37.52 -4.81
N LEU A 13 -18.52 36.37 -4.73
CA LEU A 13 -17.86 35.07 -4.64
C LEU A 13 -17.11 34.74 -5.94
N ILE A 14 -17.71 34.96 -7.10
CA ILE A 14 -17.07 34.76 -8.41
C ILE A 14 -15.84 35.67 -8.55
N ASP A 15 -15.96 36.94 -8.19
CA ASP A 15 -14.83 37.87 -8.20
C ASP A 15 -13.73 37.45 -7.23
N TYR A 16 -14.08 36.97 -6.04
CA TYR A 16 -13.12 36.44 -5.07
C TYR A 16 -12.39 35.20 -5.62
N ILE A 17 -13.11 34.28 -6.26
CA ILE A 17 -12.52 33.09 -6.88
C ILE A 17 -11.59 33.47 -8.04
N ASN A 18 -12.03 34.37 -8.91
CA ASN A 18 -11.29 34.71 -10.14
C ASN A 18 -10.13 35.68 -9.93
N LYS A 19 -10.23 36.58 -8.93
CA LYS A 19 -9.27 37.68 -8.73
C LYS A 19 -8.59 37.66 -7.37
N GLY A 20 -9.20 37.03 -6.36
CA GLY A 20 -8.72 37.03 -4.98
C GLY A 20 -8.00 35.76 -4.55
N LEU A 21 -8.34 34.61 -5.14
CA LEU A 21 -7.59 33.36 -4.92
C LEU A 21 -6.30 33.40 -5.74
N THR A 22 -5.20 33.71 -5.08
CA THR A 22 -3.88 33.33 -5.59
C THR A 22 -3.86 31.81 -5.77
N VAL A 23 -3.42 31.34 -6.93
CA VAL A 23 -3.22 29.91 -7.22
C VAL A 23 -2.57 29.27 -6.01
N TYR A 24 -3.16 28.18 -5.52
CA TYR A 24 -2.63 27.44 -4.41
C TYR A 24 -1.27 26.86 -4.80
N HIS A 25 -0.21 27.60 -4.51
CA HIS A 25 1.16 27.15 -4.73
C HIS A 25 1.48 26.14 -3.64
N VAL A 26 1.32 24.85 -3.97
CA VAL A 26 1.96 23.79 -3.21
C VAL A 26 3.46 23.97 -3.41
N ASP A 27 4.12 24.60 -2.44
CA ASP A 27 5.58 24.65 -2.44
C ASP A 27 6.14 23.24 -2.58
N LYS A 28 7.15 23.08 -3.46
CA LYS A 28 7.91 21.83 -3.59
C LYS A 28 8.57 21.55 -2.24
N GLY A 29 7.93 20.72 -1.42
CA GLY A 29 8.37 20.43 -0.05
C GLY A 29 7.33 20.71 1.04
N TRP A 30 6.05 20.91 0.70
CA TRP A 30 5.03 21.00 1.74
C TRP A 30 4.95 19.71 2.57
N GLN A 31 5.48 19.80 3.79
CA GLN A 31 5.41 18.76 4.80
C GLN A 31 4.35 19.12 5.82
N SER A 32 3.21 18.45 5.75
CA SER A 32 2.17 18.52 6.79
C SER A 32 1.88 17.13 7.34
N ILE A 33 1.28 17.08 8.54
CA ILE A 33 0.80 15.83 9.13
C ILE A 33 -0.20 15.16 8.18
N LYS A 34 -1.11 15.94 7.57
CA LYS A 34 -2.13 15.41 6.66
C LYS A 34 -1.53 14.83 5.38
N HIS A 35 -0.55 15.52 4.79
CA HIS A 35 0.19 14.99 3.65
C HIS A 35 0.97 13.72 4.01
N ALA A 36 1.62 13.69 5.17
CA ALA A 36 2.33 12.51 5.65
C ALA A 36 1.37 11.32 5.86
N GLN A 37 0.18 11.55 6.42
CA GLN A 37 -0.86 10.52 6.54
C GLN A 37 -1.22 9.93 5.17
N PHE A 38 -1.41 10.77 4.15
CA PHE A 38 -1.72 10.31 2.80
C PHE A 38 -0.56 9.50 2.20
N GLU A 39 0.67 10.01 2.26
CA GLU A 39 1.85 9.29 1.74
C GLU A 39 2.02 7.92 2.42
N ILE A 40 1.87 7.84 3.75
CA ILE A 40 1.93 6.57 4.48
C ILE A 40 0.81 5.63 4.01
N SER A 41 -0.43 6.13 3.91
CA SER A 41 -1.57 5.32 3.48
C SER A 41 -1.34 4.63 2.13
N TYR A 42 -0.75 5.35 1.18
CA TYR A 42 -0.40 4.79 -0.14
C TYR A 42 0.79 3.83 -0.11
N MET A 43 1.68 3.93 0.89
CA MET A 43 2.86 3.08 1.03
C MET A 43 2.60 1.75 1.77
N ILE A 44 1.50 1.61 2.52
CA ILE A 44 1.21 0.41 3.31
C ILE A 44 1.28 -0.85 2.44
N ARG A 45 0.48 -0.92 1.37
CA ARG A 45 0.45 -2.09 0.49
C ARG A 45 1.81 -2.33 -0.21
N PRO A 46 2.47 -1.32 -0.80
CA PRO A 46 3.81 -1.47 -1.36
C PRO A 46 4.83 -2.07 -0.39
N ILE A 47 4.85 -1.61 0.86
CA ILE A 47 5.77 -2.10 1.90
C ILE A 47 5.46 -3.55 2.25
N LEU A 48 4.19 -3.86 2.54
CA LEU A 48 3.75 -5.19 2.94
C LEU A 48 4.02 -6.23 1.85
N GLU A 49 3.66 -5.93 0.60
CA GLU A 49 3.84 -6.87 -0.52
C GLU A 49 5.32 -7.06 -0.86
N THR A 50 6.14 -6.01 -0.68
CA THR A 50 7.60 -6.14 -0.78
C THR A 50 8.14 -7.07 0.30
N MET A 51 7.70 -6.93 1.56
CA MET A 51 8.12 -7.83 2.65
C MET A 51 7.68 -9.28 2.39
N ARG A 52 6.45 -9.49 1.93
CA ARG A 52 5.93 -10.82 1.55
C ARG A 52 6.78 -11.45 0.45
N ASN A 53 7.12 -10.69 -0.60
CA ASN A 53 7.95 -11.18 -1.69
C ASN A 53 9.40 -11.47 -1.24
N ILE A 54 9.96 -10.63 -0.36
CA ILE A 54 11.25 -10.88 0.28
C ILE A 54 11.24 -12.22 1.02
N LEU A 55 10.20 -12.51 1.79
CA LEU A 55 10.08 -13.78 2.52
C LEU A 55 10.03 -14.99 1.58
N ARG A 56 9.23 -14.92 0.50
CA ARG A 56 9.21 -15.95 -0.55
C ARG A 56 10.61 -16.25 -1.07
N ASN A 57 11.34 -15.20 -1.41
CA ASN A 57 12.69 -15.32 -1.95
C ASN A 57 13.72 -15.80 -0.92
N ILE A 58 13.59 -15.44 0.36
CA ILE A 58 14.40 -16.00 1.44
C ILE A 58 14.18 -17.52 1.55
N ILE A 59 12.94 -17.99 1.46
CA ILE A 59 12.60 -19.42 1.51
C ILE A 59 13.23 -20.16 0.32
N LEU A 60 13.12 -19.62 -0.89
CA LEU A 60 13.77 -20.19 -2.08
C LEU A 60 15.29 -20.30 -1.91
N CYS A 61 15.94 -19.25 -1.44
CA CYS A 61 17.37 -19.26 -1.15
C CYS A 61 17.76 -20.32 -0.11
N LYS A 62 17.00 -20.45 0.99
CA LYS A 62 17.22 -21.49 2.01
C LYS A 62 17.11 -22.91 1.43
N LYS A 63 16.22 -23.11 0.45
CA LYS A 63 16.03 -24.38 -0.27
C LYS A 63 16.98 -24.54 -1.47
N LYS A 64 17.93 -23.61 -1.67
CA LYS A 64 18.91 -23.60 -2.77
C LYS A 64 18.28 -23.48 -4.17
N LEU A 65 17.08 -22.90 -4.27
CA LEU A 65 16.37 -22.62 -5.53
C LEU A 65 16.62 -21.19 -6.02
N THR A 66 17.89 -20.83 -6.21
CA THR A 66 18.29 -19.45 -6.57
C THR A 66 17.97 -19.06 -8.01
N ASN A 67 17.56 -20.02 -8.85
CA ASN A 67 17.12 -19.82 -10.23
C ASN A 67 15.60 -19.68 -10.36
N GLN A 68 14.88 -19.52 -9.25
CA GLN A 68 13.42 -19.40 -9.22
C GLN A 68 12.95 -18.20 -8.40
N LEU A 69 13.79 -17.16 -8.30
CA LEU A 69 13.44 -15.96 -7.54
C LEU A 69 12.18 -15.31 -8.13
N ILE A 70 11.29 -14.85 -7.26
CA ILE A 70 10.04 -14.20 -7.64
C ILE A 70 10.27 -12.70 -7.75
N GLU A 71 10.10 -12.18 -8.95
CA GLU A 71 10.05 -10.75 -9.26
C GLU A 71 8.61 -10.26 -9.09
N LEU A 72 8.47 -9.10 -8.44
CA LEU A 72 7.20 -8.44 -8.19
C LEU A 72 7.12 -7.19 -9.07
N ASN A 73 6.15 -7.12 -9.96
CA ASN A 73 5.92 -5.97 -10.84
C ASN A 73 4.57 -5.34 -10.55
N SER A 74 4.48 -4.01 -10.66
CA SER A 74 3.22 -3.27 -10.53
C SER A 74 2.76 -2.71 -11.85
N ASN A 75 1.49 -2.95 -12.18
CA ASN A 75 0.83 -2.41 -13.36
C ASN A 75 -0.29 -1.45 -12.95
N PRO A 76 -0.35 -0.23 -13.52
CA PRO A 76 -1.39 0.72 -13.18
C PRO A 76 -2.75 0.21 -13.64
N LEU A 77 -3.79 0.59 -12.90
CA LEU A 77 -5.16 0.36 -13.31
C LEU A 77 -5.68 1.53 -14.15
N HIS A 78 -6.54 1.24 -15.12
CA HIS A 78 -7.15 2.24 -15.99
C HIS A 78 -8.59 2.59 -15.58
N PHE A 79 -9.03 2.09 -14.42
CA PHE A 79 -10.36 2.32 -13.87
C PHE A 79 -10.31 2.30 -12.34
N THR A 80 -11.37 2.77 -11.70
CA THR A 80 -11.50 2.73 -10.24
C THR A 80 -11.83 1.32 -9.79
N ALA A 81 -10.84 0.66 -9.20
CA ALA A 81 -10.98 -0.70 -8.72
C ALA A 81 -10.79 -0.79 -7.20
N SER A 82 -11.31 -1.88 -6.67
CA SER A 82 -11.11 -2.30 -5.30
C SER A 82 -10.82 -3.78 -5.23
N ARG A 83 -10.24 -4.23 -4.12
CA ARG A 83 -10.21 -5.64 -3.73
C ARG A 83 -11.26 -5.86 -2.67
N CYS A 84 -12.15 -6.82 -2.91
CA CYS A 84 -13.02 -7.33 -1.87
C CYS A 84 -12.25 -8.28 -0.95
N ARG A 85 -12.35 -8.06 0.37
CA ARG A 85 -11.72 -8.90 1.40
C ARG A 85 -12.31 -10.31 1.48
N SER A 86 -13.56 -10.46 1.08
CA SER A 86 -14.30 -11.72 1.15
C SER A 86 -14.19 -12.55 -0.12
N CYS A 87 -14.11 -11.91 -1.30
CA CYS A 87 -13.95 -12.63 -2.55
C CYS A 87 -12.52 -13.16 -2.68
N LYS A 88 -12.41 -14.45 -2.96
CA LYS A 88 -11.13 -15.11 -3.22
C LYS A 88 -10.89 -15.09 -4.73
N GLY A 89 -9.73 -14.62 -5.14
CA GLY A 89 -9.31 -14.69 -6.54
C GLY A 89 -8.80 -16.09 -6.90
N ASP A 90 -8.34 -16.22 -8.14
CA ASP A 90 -7.81 -17.48 -8.64
C ASP A 90 -6.40 -17.76 -8.10
N LEU A 91 -6.11 -19.03 -7.83
CA LEU A 91 -4.76 -19.47 -7.48
C LEU A 91 -3.91 -19.63 -8.75
N GLN A 92 -2.73 -19.04 -8.73
CA GLN A 92 -1.75 -19.13 -9.81
C GLN A 92 -0.44 -19.68 -9.28
N GLU A 93 0.19 -20.59 -10.02
CA GLU A 93 1.51 -21.11 -9.69
C GLU A 93 2.59 -20.19 -10.28
N VAL A 94 3.51 -19.74 -9.42
CA VAL A 94 4.66 -18.91 -9.80
C VAL A 94 5.93 -19.52 -9.20
N GLY A 95 6.71 -20.20 -10.04
CA GLY A 95 7.81 -21.02 -9.55
C GLY A 95 7.26 -22.16 -8.69
N THR A 96 7.73 -22.28 -7.44
CA THR A 96 7.25 -23.29 -6.49
C THR A 96 6.14 -22.80 -5.56
N PHE A 97 5.73 -21.54 -5.67
CA PHE A 97 4.68 -20.95 -4.83
C PHE A 97 3.35 -20.92 -5.56
N TRP A 98 2.27 -21.15 -4.81
CA TRP A 98 0.94 -20.72 -5.22
C TRP A 98 0.69 -19.31 -4.71
N ILE A 99 0.12 -18.46 -5.54
CA ILE A 99 -0.19 -17.06 -5.24
C ILE A 99 -1.67 -16.82 -5.53
N LEU A 100 -2.36 -16.17 -4.59
CA LEU A 100 -3.74 -15.77 -4.77
C LEU A 100 -3.80 -14.48 -5.60
N SER A 101 -4.45 -14.54 -6.75
CA SER A 101 -4.65 -13.39 -7.61
C SER A 101 -5.56 -12.38 -6.94
N THR A 102 -5.33 -11.09 -7.17
CA THR A 102 -6.22 -10.05 -6.67
C THR A 102 -7.53 -10.06 -7.48
N SER A 103 -8.65 -10.39 -6.84
CA SER A 103 -9.98 -10.24 -7.44
C SER A 103 -10.36 -8.76 -7.46
N LEU A 104 -10.27 -8.14 -8.64
CA LEU A 104 -10.62 -6.73 -8.83
C LEU A 104 -12.11 -6.56 -9.02
N HIS A 105 -12.68 -5.66 -8.22
CA HIS A 105 -14.06 -5.22 -8.33
C HIS A 105 -14.07 -3.76 -8.75
N GLU A 106 -14.69 -3.47 -9.88
CA GLU A 106 -14.98 -2.10 -10.28
C GLU A 106 -16.06 -1.53 -9.35
N ILE A 107 -15.76 -0.40 -8.70
CA ILE A 107 -16.67 0.23 -7.75
C ILE A 107 -17.13 1.57 -8.28
N HIS A 108 -18.45 1.69 -8.40
CA HIS A 108 -19.15 2.95 -8.59
C HIS A 108 -19.86 3.32 -7.28
N ASN A 109 -21.19 3.25 -7.23
CA ASN A 109 -21.99 3.46 -6.01
C ASN A 109 -22.31 2.16 -5.26
N GLU A 110 -22.21 1.02 -5.94
CA GLU A 110 -22.42 -0.32 -5.41
C GLU A 110 -21.47 -1.31 -6.08
N CYS A 111 -21.23 -2.46 -5.45
CA CYS A 111 -20.43 -3.51 -6.07
C CYS A 111 -21.33 -4.44 -6.89
N LEU A 112 -21.27 -4.33 -8.22
CA LEU A 112 -22.04 -5.19 -9.13
C LEU A 112 -21.45 -6.60 -9.29
N MET A 113 -20.19 -6.79 -8.86
CA MET A 113 -19.45 -8.03 -9.07
C MET A 113 -19.58 -9.04 -7.93
N CYS A 114 -20.12 -8.62 -6.77
CA CYS A 114 -20.33 -9.52 -5.63
C CYS A 114 -21.41 -9.00 -4.68
N LYS A 115 -21.87 -9.86 -3.77
CA LYS A 115 -22.88 -9.52 -2.74
C LYS A 115 -22.30 -8.91 -1.46
N CYS A 116 -21.00 -8.61 -1.44
CA CYS A 116 -20.31 -8.05 -0.27
C CYS A 116 -20.67 -6.58 -0.08
N THR A 117 -20.61 -6.13 1.17
CA THR A 117 -20.87 -4.74 1.52
C THR A 117 -19.67 -3.85 1.15
N LEU A 118 -19.90 -2.54 0.94
CA LEU A 118 -18.84 -1.62 0.51
C LEU A 118 -17.66 -1.52 1.49
N ASP A 119 -17.89 -1.70 2.79
CA ASP A 119 -16.84 -1.72 3.82
C ASP A 119 -15.88 -2.92 3.70
N GLN A 120 -16.27 -3.96 2.96
CA GLN A 120 -15.41 -5.10 2.62
C GLN A 120 -14.51 -4.83 1.42
N HIS A 121 -14.64 -3.68 0.76
CA HIS A 121 -13.87 -3.32 -0.41
C HIS A 121 -12.80 -2.29 -0.07
N VAL A 122 -11.56 -2.61 -0.42
CA VAL A 122 -10.41 -1.72 -0.22
C VAL A 122 -10.00 -1.17 -1.59
N PRO A 123 -9.96 0.16 -1.78
CA PRO A 123 -9.49 0.76 -3.02
C PRO A 123 -8.08 0.29 -3.39
N ILE A 124 -7.84 0.09 -4.67
CA ILE A 124 -6.55 -0.34 -5.20
C ILE A 124 -6.16 0.50 -6.41
N ASP A 125 -4.93 0.99 -6.41
CA ASP A 125 -4.38 1.81 -7.50
C ASP A 125 -3.66 1.00 -8.59
N TYR A 126 -3.26 -0.24 -8.29
CA TYR A 126 -2.43 -1.07 -9.17
C TYR A 126 -2.64 -2.58 -8.96
N MET A 127 -2.38 -3.36 -10.01
CA MET A 127 -2.26 -4.81 -9.92
C MET A 127 -0.82 -5.23 -9.70
N LEU A 128 -0.65 -6.34 -8.99
CA LEU A 128 0.62 -7.02 -8.86
C LEU A 128 0.69 -8.18 -9.84
N ASP A 129 1.81 -8.26 -10.55
CA ASP A 129 2.17 -9.37 -11.42
C ASP A 129 3.45 -10.02 -10.89
N TYR A 130 3.43 -11.35 -10.82
CA TYR A 130 4.49 -12.15 -10.22
C TYR A 130 5.16 -12.98 -11.29
N LYS A 131 6.49 -12.87 -11.41
CA LYS A 131 7.25 -13.62 -12.42
C LYS A 131 8.38 -14.39 -11.77
N CYS A 132 8.56 -15.62 -12.20
CA CYS A 132 9.72 -16.43 -11.84
C CYS A 132 10.92 -15.99 -12.70
N SER A 133 12.03 -15.66 -12.06
CA SER A 133 13.25 -15.18 -12.69
C SER A 133 14.37 -16.20 -12.51
N SER A 134 15.03 -16.52 -13.62
CA SER A 134 16.18 -17.43 -13.67
C SER A 134 17.50 -16.75 -13.31
N LYS A 135 17.49 -15.45 -13.02
CA LYS A 135 18.70 -14.68 -12.72
C LYS A 135 19.26 -15.08 -11.36
N THR A 136 20.46 -15.65 -11.36
CA THR A 136 21.25 -15.86 -10.16
C THR A 136 21.88 -14.54 -9.72
N SER A 137 21.41 -13.97 -8.62
CA SER A 137 22.07 -12.81 -8.01
C SER A 137 22.69 -13.21 -6.68
N SER A 138 24.02 -13.29 -6.65
CA SER A 138 24.79 -13.43 -5.41
C SER A 138 24.58 -12.24 -4.47
N ASP A 139 24.34 -11.06 -5.03
CA ASP A 139 24.15 -9.81 -4.27
C ASP A 139 22.82 -9.79 -3.53
N PHE A 140 21.82 -10.49 -4.06
CA PHE A 140 20.50 -10.60 -3.45
C PHE A 140 20.53 -11.34 -2.11
N GLN A 141 21.42 -12.32 -1.91
CA GLN A 141 21.49 -13.10 -0.68
C GLN A 141 22.04 -12.30 0.51
N ASN A 142 22.97 -11.36 0.28
CA ASN A 142 23.66 -10.64 1.35
C ASN A 142 22.89 -9.41 1.89
N GLY A 143 21.90 -8.89 1.13
CA GLY A 143 21.16 -7.68 1.51
C GLY A 143 19.72 -7.89 1.98
N ILE A 144 19.05 -8.97 1.55
CA ILE A 144 17.59 -9.05 1.64
C ILE A 144 17.05 -9.15 3.08
N GLY A 145 17.76 -9.84 3.97
CA GLY A 145 17.37 -9.94 5.38
C GLY A 145 17.40 -8.59 6.09
N ASN A 146 18.38 -7.74 5.76
CA ASN A 146 18.48 -6.40 6.30
C ASN A 146 17.32 -5.52 5.79
N ILE A 147 17.00 -5.60 4.50
CA ILE A 147 15.87 -4.84 3.90
C ILE A 147 14.56 -5.18 4.61
N ARG A 148 14.28 -6.48 4.82
CA ARG A 148 13.07 -6.92 5.54
C ARG A 148 12.98 -6.30 6.94
N ASN A 149 14.06 -6.37 7.71
CA ASN A 149 14.07 -5.85 9.07
C ASN A 149 13.90 -4.33 9.10
N THR A 150 14.53 -3.61 8.16
CA THR A 150 14.35 -2.16 8.03
C THR A 150 12.91 -1.80 7.69
N LEU A 151 12.29 -2.50 6.72
CA LEU A 151 10.89 -2.27 6.37
C LEU A 151 9.93 -2.56 7.53
N CYS A 152 10.15 -3.65 8.28
CA CYS A 152 9.34 -4.01 9.44
C CYS A 152 9.42 -2.93 10.54
N HIS A 153 10.64 -2.51 10.89
CA HIS A 153 10.86 -1.46 11.89
C HIS A 153 10.29 -0.11 11.45
N ALA A 154 10.46 0.25 10.17
CA ALA A 154 9.90 1.48 9.63
C ALA A 154 8.37 1.45 9.63
N SER A 155 7.76 0.31 9.28
CA SER A 155 6.30 0.11 9.34
C SER A 155 5.76 0.40 10.75
N ALA A 156 6.42 -0.13 11.79
CA ALA A 156 6.01 0.11 13.17
C ALA A 156 6.11 1.60 13.56
N LYS A 157 7.14 2.31 13.10
CA LYS A 157 7.28 3.76 13.32
C LYS A 157 6.20 4.56 12.61
N LEU A 158 5.89 4.22 11.35
CA LEU A 158 4.84 4.89 10.57
C LEU A 158 3.46 4.65 11.19
N ALA A 159 3.15 3.42 11.59
CA ALA A 159 1.90 3.09 12.29
C ALA A 159 1.79 3.84 13.63
N HIS A 160 2.88 3.90 14.41
CA HIS A 160 2.90 4.64 15.67
C HIS A 160 2.60 6.12 15.45
N PHE A 161 3.19 6.74 14.43
CA PHE A 161 2.88 8.11 14.04
C PHE A 161 1.39 8.27 13.67
N LEU A 162 0.83 7.38 12.84
CA LEU A 162 -0.57 7.45 12.42
C LEU A 162 -1.56 7.34 13.60
N ILE A 163 -1.26 6.50 14.59
CA ILE A 163 -2.15 6.24 15.74
C ILE A 163 -2.00 7.33 16.80
N TYR A 164 -0.77 7.66 17.19
CA TYR A 164 -0.51 8.44 18.42
C TYR A 164 -0.16 9.90 18.18
N THR A 165 0.50 10.24 17.06
CA THR A 165 0.90 11.62 16.76
C THR A 165 -0.13 12.30 15.88
N ALA A 166 -0.54 11.62 14.82
CA ALA A 166 -1.42 12.16 13.80
C ALA A 166 -2.91 11.94 14.12
N CYS A 167 -3.21 11.06 15.08
CA CYS A 167 -4.56 10.64 15.48
C CYS A 167 -5.47 10.32 14.28
N SER A 168 -4.90 9.77 13.20
CA SER A 168 -5.61 9.52 11.94
C SER A 168 -6.47 8.27 11.95
N THR A 169 -6.11 7.28 12.76
CA THR A 169 -6.76 5.97 12.81
C THR A 169 -6.71 5.42 14.23
N LYS A 170 -7.73 4.64 14.58
CA LYS A 170 -7.75 3.88 15.84
C LYS A 170 -7.05 2.53 15.69
N ASP A 171 -7.06 1.98 14.47
CA ASP A 171 -6.51 0.67 14.16
C ASP A 171 -5.14 0.80 13.50
N ASP A 172 -4.30 -0.21 13.70
CA ASP A 172 -2.98 -0.31 13.09
C ASP A 172 -3.09 -0.88 11.67
N PRO A 173 -2.89 -0.07 10.62
CA PRO A 173 -3.13 -0.52 9.26
C PRO A 173 -2.05 -1.49 8.75
N PHE A 174 -0.83 -1.45 9.31
CA PHE A 174 0.22 -2.39 8.94
C PHE A 174 -0.02 -3.76 9.57
N LEU A 175 -0.43 -3.78 10.84
CA LEU A 175 -0.80 -5.03 11.53
C LEU A 175 -2.00 -5.68 10.85
N ASN A 176 -3.04 -4.90 10.53
CA ASN A 176 -4.21 -5.39 9.80
C ASN A 176 -3.81 -5.99 8.43
N GLY A 177 -2.93 -5.31 7.70
CA GLY A 177 -2.42 -5.82 6.42
C GLY A 177 -1.60 -7.10 6.55
N LEU A 178 -0.76 -7.24 7.58
CA LEU A 178 -0.03 -8.49 7.87
C LEU A 178 -0.99 -9.64 8.20
N ALA A 179 -1.98 -9.40 9.05
CA ALA A 179 -3.00 -10.39 9.38
C ALA A 179 -3.78 -10.84 8.14
N GLU A 180 -4.18 -9.90 7.26
CA GLU A 180 -4.80 -10.23 5.97
C GLU A 180 -3.90 -11.12 5.11
N MET A 181 -2.59 -10.84 5.01
CA MET A 181 -1.64 -11.67 4.26
C MET A 181 -1.52 -13.08 4.83
N ILE A 182 -1.49 -13.22 6.15
CA ILE A 182 -1.46 -14.53 6.82
C ILE A 182 -2.73 -15.32 6.50
N VAL A 183 -3.90 -14.68 6.56
CA VAL A 183 -5.19 -15.32 6.21
C VAL A 183 -5.20 -15.76 4.74
N GLU A 184 -4.72 -14.93 3.83
CA GLU A 184 -4.61 -15.28 2.41
C GLU A 184 -3.67 -16.47 2.17
N GLU A 185 -2.47 -16.50 2.78
CA GLU A 185 -1.53 -17.63 2.63
C GLU A 185 -2.05 -18.90 3.32
N THR A 186 -2.77 -18.77 4.43
CA THR A 186 -3.43 -19.90 5.10
C THR A 186 -4.49 -20.52 4.20
N TYR A 187 -5.31 -19.70 3.54
CA TYR A 187 -6.29 -20.17 2.56
C TYR A 187 -5.62 -20.92 1.39
N ILE A 188 -4.48 -20.43 0.90
CA ILE A 188 -3.70 -21.14 -0.12
C ILE A 188 -3.29 -22.53 0.40
N CYS A 189 -2.80 -22.62 1.64
CA CYS A 189 -2.39 -23.89 2.26
C CYS A 189 -3.57 -24.86 2.48
N GLU A 190 -4.78 -24.36 2.75
CA GLU A 190 -5.98 -25.20 2.90
C GLU A 190 -6.36 -25.89 1.58
N ILE A 191 -6.18 -25.21 0.45
CA ILE A 191 -6.43 -25.75 -0.89
C ILE A 191 -5.25 -26.61 -1.36
N GLN A 192 -4.03 -26.10 -1.21
CA GLN A 192 -2.77 -26.71 -1.68
C GLN A 192 -2.00 -27.34 -0.51
N LYS A 193 -2.63 -28.34 0.14
CA LYS A 193 -2.19 -28.93 1.41
C LYS A 193 -0.76 -29.48 1.45
N THR A 194 -0.18 -29.80 0.30
CA THR A 194 1.15 -30.39 0.17
C THR A 194 2.24 -29.37 -0.17
N ASN A 195 1.90 -28.09 -0.39
CA ASN A 195 2.89 -27.07 -0.74
C ASN A 195 3.66 -26.57 0.50
N ASP A 196 4.83 -27.17 0.74
CA ASP A 196 5.75 -26.81 1.84
C ASP A 196 6.24 -25.35 1.79
N PHE A 197 6.28 -24.73 0.60
CA PHE A 197 6.73 -23.35 0.42
C PHE A 197 5.73 -22.34 1.00
N ASN A 198 4.44 -22.47 0.66
CA ASN A 198 3.38 -21.63 1.22
C ASN A 198 3.23 -21.87 2.74
N ILE A 199 3.37 -23.11 3.21
CA ILE A 199 3.35 -23.41 4.66
C ILE A 199 4.48 -22.68 5.39
N GLN A 200 5.70 -22.71 4.85
CA GLN A 200 6.82 -21.96 5.43
C GLN A 200 6.61 -20.44 5.35
N LEU A 201 5.97 -19.95 4.29
CA LEU A 201 5.68 -18.52 4.16
C LEU A 201 4.70 -18.04 5.25
N VAL A 202 3.65 -18.81 5.55
CA VAL A 202 2.75 -18.52 6.68
C VAL A 202 3.55 -18.42 7.99
N GLN A 203 4.43 -19.39 8.26
CA GLN A 203 5.26 -19.38 9.47
C GLN A 203 6.19 -18.17 9.55
N GLU A 204 6.83 -17.78 8.45
CA GLU A 204 7.71 -16.61 8.41
C GLU A 204 6.92 -15.30 8.50
N LEU A 205 5.70 -15.23 7.97
CA LEU A 205 4.80 -14.08 8.14
C LEU A 205 4.35 -13.94 9.60
N SER A 206 3.98 -15.01 10.28
CA SER A 206 3.65 -14.95 11.72
C SER A 206 4.85 -14.51 12.57
N LYS A 207 6.07 -14.91 12.21
CA LYS A 207 7.28 -14.39 12.87
C LYS A 207 7.48 -12.91 12.60
N LEU A 208 7.23 -12.45 11.38
CA LEU A 208 7.32 -11.04 11.00
C LEU A 208 6.29 -10.20 11.77
N GLU A 209 5.07 -10.69 11.93
CA GLU A 209 4.01 -10.08 12.75
C GLU A 209 4.45 -9.95 14.21
N SER A 210 4.96 -11.03 14.82
CA SER A 210 5.48 -10.96 16.19
C SER A 210 6.64 -9.96 16.34
N GLN A 211 7.53 -9.87 15.35
CA GLN A 211 8.62 -8.88 15.34
C GLN A 211 8.08 -7.46 15.24
N TYR A 212 7.10 -7.24 14.36
CA TYR A 212 6.42 -5.96 14.20
C TYR A 212 5.78 -5.51 15.53
N GLU A 213 5.05 -6.39 16.21
CA GLU A 213 4.43 -6.10 17.50
C GLU A 213 5.47 -5.78 18.58
N GLN A 214 6.61 -6.48 18.61
CA GLN A 214 7.72 -6.17 19.51
C GLN A 214 8.25 -4.76 19.28
N HIS A 215 8.46 -4.37 18.02
CA HIS A 215 8.87 -3.00 17.67
C HIS A 215 7.83 -1.98 18.12
N MET A 216 6.55 -2.22 17.82
CA MET A 216 5.45 -1.36 18.22
C MET A 216 5.34 -1.20 19.74
N ASN A 217 5.46 -2.28 20.50
CA ASN A 217 5.43 -2.26 21.96
C ASN A 217 6.63 -1.51 22.56
N LYS A 218 7.81 -1.60 21.95
CA LYS A 218 8.99 -0.83 22.33
C LYS A 218 8.77 0.67 22.11
N LEU A 219 8.16 1.07 20.99
CA LEU A 219 7.84 2.48 20.72
C LEU A 219 6.84 3.02 21.76
N LYS A 220 5.79 2.26 22.07
CA LYS A 220 4.80 2.62 23.10
C LYS A 220 5.43 2.79 24.49
N SER A 221 6.31 1.87 24.89
CA SER A 221 6.92 1.89 26.22
C SER A 221 7.95 3.01 26.39
N THR A 222 8.67 3.36 25.31
CA THR A 222 9.64 4.45 25.30
C THR A 222 9.00 5.83 25.14
N LYS A 223 7.70 5.90 24.80
CA LYS A 223 6.98 7.14 24.48
C LYS A 223 7.72 7.98 23.41
N GLU A 224 8.36 7.30 22.45
CA GLU A 224 9.09 7.95 21.37
C GLU A 224 8.09 8.78 20.54
N ASN A 225 8.29 10.10 20.49
CA ASN A 225 7.46 10.99 19.68
C ASN A 225 8.14 11.18 18.32
N PHE A 226 7.40 10.91 17.25
CA PHE A 226 7.88 11.12 15.88
C PHE A 226 7.33 12.43 15.36
N ASP A 227 8.21 13.39 15.12
CA ASP A 227 7.82 14.57 14.36
C ASP A 227 7.60 14.23 12.88
N VAL A 228 6.96 15.15 12.17
CA VAL A 228 6.63 14.96 10.76
C VAL A 228 7.87 14.87 9.87
N GLN A 229 8.98 15.50 10.26
CA GLN A 229 10.24 15.49 9.49
C GLN A 229 10.88 14.11 9.51
N ALA A 230 10.96 13.47 10.69
CA ALA A 230 11.44 12.10 10.85
C ALA A 230 10.60 11.10 10.04
N VAL A 231 9.29 11.34 9.92
CA VAL A 231 8.40 10.55 9.06
C VAL A 231 8.78 10.69 7.58
N TYR A 232 9.03 11.90 7.08
CA TYR A 232 9.48 12.08 5.69
C TYR A 232 10.85 11.46 5.42
N GLU A 233 11.75 11.46 6.40
CA GLU A 233 13.03 10.76 6.29
C GLU A 233 12.84 9.25 6.17
N LEU A 234 11.93 8.67 6.97
CA LEU A 234 11.55 7.26 6.84
C LEU A 234 10.92 6.95 5.48
N ILE A 235 9.98 7.78 5.03
CA ILE A 235 9.36 7.65 3.69
C ILE A 235 10.45 7.65 2.62
N LYS A 236 11.39 8.60 2.67
CA LYS A 236 12.51 8.68 1.72
C LYS A 236 13.38 7.43 1.74
N ILE A 237 13.72 6.91 2.91
CA ILE A 237 14.50 5.68 3.06
C ILE A 237 13.77 4.51 2.41
N ILE A 238 12.49 4.35 2.72
CA ILE A 238 11.67 3.26 2.20
C ILE A 238 11.50 3.36 0.68
N SER A 239 11.27 4.56 0.15
CA SER A 239 11.14 4.82 -1.28
C SER A 239 12.43 4.59 -2.07
N ASN A 240 13.58 4.40 -1.41
CA ASN A 240 14.82 3.99 -2.08
C ASN A 240 14.90 2.47 -2.33
N TYR A 241 14.02 1.66 -1.73
CA TYR A 241 13.96 0.24 -2.05
C TYR A 241 13.31 0.04 -3.42
N PRO A 242 13.99 -0.64 -4.39
CA PRO A 242 13.53 -0.70 -5.78
C PRO A 242 12.07 -1.14 -5.95
N THR A 243 11.68 -2.25 -5.32
CA THR A 243 10.32 -2.79 -5.42
C THR A 243 9.25 -1.90 -4.80
N VAL A 244 9.56 -1.17 -3.72
CA VAL A 244 8.63 -0.19 -3.15
C VAL A 244 8.55 1.03 -4.05
N ARG A 245 9.70 1.50 -4.56
CA ARG A 245 9.79 2.65 -5.47
C ARG A 245 8.96 2.44 -6.73
N GLU A 246 9.07 1.29 -7.37
CA GLU A 246 8.33 0.95 -8.59
C GLU A 246 6.82 0.95 -8.35
N GLN A 247 6.37 0.31 -7.27
CA GLN A 247 4.97 0.35 -6.85
C GLN A 247 4.49 1.77 -6.57
N MET A 248 5.30 2.60 -5.90
CA MET A 248 4.95 4.00 -5.62
C MET A 248 4.90 4.85 -6.89
N ILE A 249 5.77 4.59 -7.88
CA ILE A 249 5.68 5.24 -9.20
C ILE A 249 4.34 4.90 -9.85
N THR A 250 3.92 3.64 -9.81
CA THR A 250 2.62 3.20 -10.35
C THR A 250 1.45 3.87 -9.62
N VAL A 251 1.48 3.95 -8.29
CA VAL A 251 0.47 4.67 -7.49
C VAL A 251 0.39 6.14 -7.93
N LYS A 252 1.52 6.83 -8.04
CA LYS A 252 1.56 8.24 -8.50
C LYS A 252 1.13 8.42 -9.96
N GLN A 253 1.31 7.40 -10.81
CA GLN A 253 0.76 7.40 -12.16
C GLN A 253 -0.77 7.31 -12.14
N ARG A 254 -1.35 6.39 -11.36
CA ARG A 254 -2.82 6.28 -11.24
C ARG A 254 -3.43 7.55 -10.67
N GLN A 255 -2.84 8.12 -9.62
CA GLN A 255 -3.32 9.38 -9.02
C GLN A 255 -3.39 10.51 -10.05
N ARG A 256 -2.40 10.61 -10.95
CA ARG A 256 -2.42 11.59 -12.04
C ARG A 256 -3.53 11.32 -13.04
N MET A 257 -3.71 10.06 -13.46
CA MET A 257 -4.80 9.67 -14.37
C MET A 257 -6.19 10.03 -13.79
N ILE A 258 -6.42 9.79 -12.50
CA ILE A 258 -7.68 10.15 -11.83
C ILE A 258 -7.92 11.67 -11.88
N ILE A 259 -6.89 12.47 -11.59
CA ILE A 259 -7.01 13.93 -11.62
C ILE A 259 -7.32 14.40 -13.04
N GLU A 260 -6.62 13.87 -14.05
CA GLU A 260 -6.83 14.21 -15.46
C GLU A 260 -8.25 13.83 -15.93
N GLU A 261 -8.77 12.67 -15.52
CA GLU A 261 -10.15 12.22 -15.78
C GLU A 261 -11.16 13.21 -15.20
N TYR A 262 -11.02 13.60 -13.92
CA TYR A 262 -11.92 14.56 -13.28
C TYR A 262 -11.83 15.97 -13.86
N GLU A 263 -10.63 16.45 -14.19
CA GLU A 263 -10.45 17.77 -14.81
C GLU A 263 -11.09 17.82 -16.20
N TYR A 264 -10.99 16.74 -16.98
CA TYR A 264 -11.65 16.63 -18.27
C TYR A 264 -13.17 16.58 -18.16
N GLU A 265 -13.73 15.83 -17.20
CA GLU A 265 -15.17 15.77 -16.96
C GLU A 265 -15.74 17.15 -16.59
N VAL A 266 -15.06 17.90 -15.70
CA VAL A 266 -15.49 19.24 -15.28
C VAL A 266 -15.46 20.25 -16.42
N GLN A 267 -14.51 20.14 -17.36
CA GLN A 267 -14.41 21.03 -18.51
C GLN A 267 -15.50 20.79 -19.58
N ASN A 268 -16.17 19.63 -19.55
CA ASN A 268 -17.19 19.24 -20.53
C ASN A 268 -18.63 19.34 -20.00
N ILE A 269 -18.83 20.03 -18.86
CA ILE A 269 -20.13 20.39 -18.28
C ILE A 269 -20.40 21.88 -18.54
#